data_AF-A0A534X7M8-F1
#
_entry.id   AF-A0A534X7M8-F1
#
_cell.length_a   1.000
_cell.length_b   1.000
_cell.length_c   1.000
_cell.angle_alpha   90.00
_cell.angle_beta   90.00
_cell.angle_gamma   90.00
#
_symmetry.space_group_name_H-M   'P 1'
#
loop_
_entity.id
_entity.type
_entity.pdbx_description
1 polymer ?
#
loop_
_entity_poly.entity_id
_entity_poly.type
_entity_poly.pdbx_seq_one_letter_code
_entity_poly.pdbx_strand_id
1 'polypeptide(L)' 'MITSALTNPTVKAAIEALQRGDRSGWSALFESDARLYDDGSPRSLEKFTREGRSRRPPSLPSRAR' A
#
# COMPACT_ATOMS: atom_id res chain seq x y z
N MET A 1 6.25 -10.95 -3.42
CA MET A 1 6.06 -11.39 -2.01
C MET A 1 5.05 -12.52 -2.00
N ILE A 2 5.17 -13.47 -1.08
CA ILE A 2 4.26 -14.61 -0.97
C ILE A 2 3.22 -14.30 0.12
N THR A 3 1.93 -14.26 -0.22
CA THR A 3 0.82 -14.05 0.73
C THR A 3 0.20 -15.37 1.23
N SER A 4 0.74 -16.53 0.83
CA SER A 4 0.19 -17.85 1.17
C SER A 4 0.24 -18.18 2.67
N ALA A 5 1.09 -17.51 3.43
CA ALA A 5 1.15 -17.65 4.89
C ALA A 5 0.08 -16.82 5.63
N LEU A 6 -0.61 -15.90 4.94
CA LEU A 6 -1.67 -15.07 5.54
C LEU A 6 -2.98 -15.86 5.55
N THR A 7 -3.38 -16.31 6.73
CA THR A 7 -4.61 -17.10 6.93
C THR A 7 -5.84 -16.22 7.18
N ASN A 8 -5.66 -15.02 7.73
CA ASN A 8 -6.76 -14.08 7.91
C ASN A 8 -7.15 -13.49 6.54
N PRO A 9 -8.42 -13.65 6.09
CA PRO A 9 -8.84 -13.24 4.75
C PRO A 9 -8.77 -11.71 4.56
N THR A 10 -9.10 -10.92 5.59
CA THR A 10 -9.04 -9.46 5.54
C THR A 10 -7.59 -8.97 5.43
N VAL A 11 -6.69 -9.53 6.23
CA VAL A 11 -5.26 -9.20 6.17
C VAL A 11 -4.68 -9.57 4.81
N LYS A 12 -5.01 -10.76 4.30
CA LYS A 12 -4.57 -11.21 2.98
C LYS A 12 -5.06 -10.25 1.88
N ALA A 13 -6.34 -9.90 1.88
CA ALA A 13 -6.92 -8.97 0.91
C ALA A 13 -6.23 -7.59 0.97
N ALA A 14 -5.95 -7.08 2.17
CA ALA A 14 -5.29 -5.79 2.36
C ALA A 14 -3.87 -5.79 1.79
N ILE A 15 -3.06 -6.80 2.13
CA ILE A 15 -1.69 -6.92 1.63
C ILE A 15 -1.66 -7.10 0.10
N GLU A 16 -2.58 -7.90 -0.44
CA GLU A 16 -2.70 -8.09 -1.89
C GLU A 16 -3.10 -6.80 -2.62
N ALA A 17 -4.09 -6.06 -2.09
CA ALA A 17 -4.48 -4.76 -2.64
C ALA A 17 -3.31 -3.76 -2.60
N LEU A 18 -2.60 -3.69 -1.47
CA LEU A 18 -1.42 -2.84 -1.30
C LEU A 18 -0.31 -3.18 -2.32
N GLN A 19 -0.01 -4.47 -2.51
CA GLN A 19 1.03 -4.92 -3.44
C GLN A 19 0.68 -4.66 -4.91
N ARG A 20 -0.61 -4.75 -5.28
CA ARG A 20 -1.08 -4.37 -6.63
C ARG A 20 -1.19 -2.85 -6.81
N GLY A 21 -1.11 -2.08 -5.71
CA GLY A 21 -1.43 -0.66 -5.66
C GLY A 21 -2.89 -0.39 -6.03
N ASP A 22 -3.78 -1.32 -5.69
CA ASP A 22 -5.23 -1.18 -5.80
C ASP A 22 -5.72 -0.33 -4.62
N ARG A 23 -5.76 0.99 -4.83
CA ARG A 23 -6.16 1.95 -3.81
C ARG A 23 -7.63 1.80 -3.41
N SER A 24 -8.50 1.43 -4.35
CA SER A 24 -9.93 1.27 -4.09
C SER A 24 -10.17 0.02 -3.23
N GLY A 25 -9.59 -1.11 -3.63
CA GLY A 25 -9.66 -2.35 -2.86
C GLY A 25 -8.99 -2.24 -1.48
N TRP A 26 -7.90 -1.48 -1.37
CA TRP A 26 -7.29 -1.17 -0.08
C TRP A 26 -8.23 -0.36 0.82
N SER A 27 -8.76 0.78 0.35
CA SER A 27 -9.60 1.66 1.17
C SER A 27 -10.91 1.00 1.60
N ALA A 28 -11.48 0.12 0.78
CA ALA A 28 -12.72 -0.61 1.09
C ALA A 28 -12.59 -1.59 2.28
N LEU A 29 -11.37 -1.89 2.73
CA LEU A 29 -11.10 -2.80 3.85
C LEU A 29 -11.05 -2.09 5.20
N PHE A 30 -11.25 -0.76 5.23
CA PHE A 30 -11.19 0.04 6.44
C PHE A 30 -12.54 0.72 6.68
N GLU A 31 -12.94 0.76 7.95
CA GLU A 31 -14.04 1.60 8.40
C GLU A 31 -13.70 3.09 8.24
N SER A 32 -14.72 3.93 8.15
CA SER A 32 -14.54 5.38 7.94
C SER A 32 -13.75 6.08 9.06
N ASP A 33 -13.74 5.50 10.26
CA ASP A 33 -13.05 6.03 11.45
C ASP A 33 -11.77 5.24 11.80
N ALA A 34 -11.33 4.33 10.92
CA ALA A 34 -10.14 3.53 11.13
C ALA A 34 -8.89 4.42 11.33
N ARG A 35 -8.07 4.04 12.33
CA ARG A 35 -6.83 4.73 12.67
C ARG A 35 -5.64 3.88 12.26
N LEU A 36 -4.75 4.45 11.45
CA LEU A 36 -3.49 3.83 11.11
C LEU A 36 -2.43 4.24 12.13
N TYR A 37 -1.76 3.25 12.70
CA TYR A 37 -0.54 3.43 13.47
C TYR A 37 0.59 2.72 12.75
N ASP A 38 1.75 3.34 12.70
CA ASP A 38 3.00 2.70 12.30
C ASP A 38 4.04 3.05 13.32
N ASP A 39 4.90 2.10 13.67
CA ASP A 39 5.88 2.24 14.77
C ASP A 39 5.31 2.68 16.14
N GLY A 40 3.98 2.65 16.31
CA GLY A 40 3.27 3.18 17.48
C GLY A 40 2.79 4.62 17.31
N SER A 41 3.19 5.31 16.24
CA SER A 41 2.80 6.68 15.93
C SER A 41 1.55 6.73 15.01
N PRO A 42 0.58 7.62 15.28
CA PRO A 42 -0.58 7.78 14.42
C PRO A 42 -0.18 8.36 13.05
N ARG A 43 -0.75 7.81 11.98
CA ARG A 43 -0.60 8.28 10.60
C ARG A 43 -1.95 8.45 9.92
N SER A 44 -1.98 9.30 8.90
CA SER A 44 -3.15 9.43 8.03
C SER A 44 -3.23 8.25 7.08
N LEU A 45 -4.30 7.45 7.22
CA LEU A 45 -4.58 6.34 6.31
C LEU A 45 -4.78 6.83 4.86
N GLU A 46 -5.41 7.98 4.67
CA GLU A 46 -5.58 8.62 3.36
C GLU A 46 -4.22 8.94 2.71
N LYS A 47 -3.32 9.62 3.44
CA LYS A 47 -1.98 9.97 2.93
C LYS A 47 -1.18 8.71 2.61
N PHE A 48 -1.19 7.73 3.50
CA PHE A 48 -0.51 6.44 3.29
C PHE A 48 -0.98 5.76 1.99
N THR A 49 -2.29 5.72 1.76
CA THR A 49 -2.90 5.12 0.56
C THR A 49 -2.49 5.84 -0.73
N ARG A 50 -2.34 7.17 -0.66
CA ARG A 50 -1.89 7.99 -1.80
C ARG A 50 -0.39 7.82 -2.10
N GLU A 51 0.43 7.78 -1.06
CA GLU A 51 1.90 7.78 -1.12
C GLU A 51 2.52 6.41 -1.42
N GLY A 52 1.75 5.32 -1.32
CA GLY A 52 2.20 3.93 -1.59
C GLY A 52 2.74 3.63 -3.00
N ARG A 53 3.02 4.65 -3.84
CA ARG A 53 3.73 4.54 -5.11
C ARG A 53 4.79 5.64 -5.27
N SER A 54 5.90 5.51 -4.55
CA SER A 54 7.18 6.08 -4.97
C SER A 54 8.15 4.97 -5.39
N ARG A 55 7.76 4.18 -6.40
CA ARG A 55 8.73 3.44 -7.21
C ARG A 55 8.87 4.17 -8.52
N ARG A 56 9.60 5.29 -8.51
CA ARG A 56 10.11 5.91 -9.73
C ARG A 56 11.02 4.86 -10.38
N PRO A 57 10.75 4.36 -11.60
CA PRO A 57 11.76 3.57 -12.30
C PRO A 57 13.02 4.44 -12.40
N PRO A 58 14.23 3.89 -12.25
CA PRO A 58 15.44 4.68 -12.47
C PRO A 58 15.33 5.29 -13.86
N SER A 59 15.29 6.63 -13.92
CA SER A 59 15.38 7.34 -15.18
C SER A 59 16.68 6.93 -15.84
N LEU A 60 16.58 6.17 -16.93
CA LEU A 60 17.75 5.81 -17.75
C LEU A 60 18.46 7.13 -18.12
N PRO A 61 19.78 7.24 -17.93
CA PRO A 61 20.49 8.41 -18.39
C PRO A 61 20.32 8.50 -19.90
N SER A 62 19.84 9.64 -20.37
CA SER A 62 19.77 9.97 -21.79
C SER A 62 21.20 9.93 -22.33
N ARG A 63 21.59 8.78 -22.91
CA ARG A 63 22.85 8.71 -23.66
C ARG A 63 22.60 9.47 -24.95
N ALA A 64 23.14 10.69 -24.98
CA ALA A 64 23.33 11.48 -26.18
C ALA A 64 23.94 10.61 -27.29
N ARG A 65 23.33 10.70 -28.47
CA ARG A 65 23.97 10.43 -29.75
C ARG A 65 23.92 11.71 -30.55
#